data_AF-A0A964E0I4-F1
#
_entry.id   AF-A0A964E0I4-F1
#
_cell.length_a   1.000
_cell.length_b   1.000
_cell.length_c   1.000
_cell.angle_alpha   90.00
_cell.angle_beta   90.00
_cell.angle_gamma   90.00
#
_symmetry.space_group_name_H-M   'P 1'
#
loop_
_entity.id
_entity.type
_entity.pdbx_description
1 polymer ?
#
loop_
_entity_poly.entity_id
_entity_poly.type
_entity_poly.pdbx_seq_one_letter_code
_entity_poly.pdbx_strand_id
1 'polypeptide(L)' 'MELRSVFAHLAQFPSLGRPFRSGGRRYWRFEHRSHIIFYRQDRDNLRIMRILHRRQRPETYI' A
#
# COMPACT_ATOMS: atom_id res chain seq x y z
N MET A 1 9.26 5.02 -12.73
CA MET A 1 9.21 5.91 -11.55
C MET A 1 9.94 5.21 -10.41
N GLU A 2 10.79 5.94 -9.70
CA GLU A 2 11.50 5.45 -8.52
C GLU A 2 10.55 5.33 -7.32
N LEU A 3 10.85 4.42 -6.39
CA LEU A 3 9.96 4.09 -5.26
C LEU A 3 9.60 5.33 -4.41
N ARG A 4 10.55 6.25 -4.24
CA ARG A 4 10.33 7.51 -3.52
C ARG A 4 9.27 8.40 -4.18
N SER A 5 9.28 8.50 -5.51
CA SER A 5 8.29 9.29 -6.25
C SER A 5 6.89 8.66 -6.18
N VAL A 6 6.81 7.32 -6.09
CA VAL A 6 5.53 6.62 -5.85
C VAL A 6 4.95 6.99 -4.50
N PHE A 7 5.77 7.07 -3.45
CA PHE A 7 5.27 7.48 -2.12
C PHE A 7 4.78 8.93 -2.10
N ALA A 8 5.50 9.85 -2.75
CA ALA A 8 5.04 11.23 -2.87
C ALA A 8 3.69 11.30 -3.61
N HIS A 9 3.54 10.53 -4.69
CA HIS A 9 2.30 10.46 -5.46
C HIS A 9 1.14 9.86 -4.64
N LEU A 10 1.39 8.79 -3.88
CA LEU A 10 0.40 8.18 -2.99
C LEU A 10 0.02 9.09 -1.81
N ALA A 11 0.97 9.84 -1.26
CA ALA A 11 0.67 10.80 -0.19
C ALA A 11 -0.26 11.94 -0.70
N GLN A 12 -0.08 12.35 -1.95
CA GLN A 12 -0.89 13.39 -2.58
C GLN A 12 -2.26 12.87 -3.03
N PHE A 13 -2.34 11.60 -3.46
CA PHE A 13 -3.57 10.95 -3.92
C PHE A 13 -3.77 9.56 -3.29
N PRO A 14 -4.09 9.48 -1.98
CA PRO A 14 -4.21 8.21 -1.26
C PRO A 14 -5.30 7.26 -1.79
N SER A 15 -6.30 7.78 -2.50
CA SER A 15 -7.40 7.01 -3.08
C SER A 15 -7.03 6.23 -4.34
N LEU A 16 -5.80 6.39 -4.86
CA LEU A 16 -5.32 5.63 -6.03
C LEU A 16 -5.12 4.14 -5.77
N GLY A 17 -4.96 3.74 -4.51
CA GLY A 17 -4.88 2.34 -4.13
C GLY A 17 -6.23 1.64 -4.29
N ARG A 18 -6.17 0.31 -4.38
CA ARG A 18 -7.36 -0.54 -4.35
C ARG A 18 -7.64 -0.98 -2.90
N PRO A 19 -8.91 -1.05 -2.46
CA PRO A 19 -9.24 -1.61 -1.17
C PRO A 19 -8.72 -3.05 -1.02
N PHE A 20 -8.20 -3.37 0.15
CA PHE A 20 -7.71 -4.71 0.51
C PHE A 20 -8.11 -5.03 1.95
N ARG A 21 -8.45 -6.30 2.21
CA ARG A 21 -8.80 -6.78 3.56
C ARG A 21 -7.96 -8.00 3.88
N SER A 22 -7.35 -8.00 5.07
CA SER A 22 -6.63 -9.15 5.64
C SER A 22 -6.81 -9.14 7.14
N GLY A 23 -7.05 -10.32 7.74
CA GLY A 23 -7.20 -10.45 9.19
C GLY A 23 -8.25 -9.54 9.83
N GLY A 24 -9.36 -9.27 9.12
CA GLY A 24 -10.41 -8.35 9.56
C GLY A 24 -10.06 -6.85 9.48
N ARG A 25 -8.84 -6.50 9.08
CA ARG A 25 -8.38 -5.11 8.93
C ARG A 25 -8.55 -4.62 7.49
N ARG A 26 -8.81 -3.32 7.34
CA ARG A 26 -8.90 -2.64 6.03
C ARG A 26 -7.59 -1.94 5.71
N TYR A 27 -7.13 -2.14 4.48
CA TYR A 27 -5.95 -1.54 3.91
C TYR A 27 -6.27 -1.02 2.50
N TRP A 28 -5.34 -0.26 1.96
CA TRP A 28 -5.20 0.04 0.55
C TRP A 28 -3.98 -0.68 0.00
N ARG A 29 -4.04 -1.11 -1.25
CA ARG A 29 -2.91 -1.70 -1.96
C ARG A 29 -2.63 -0.95 -3.26
N PHE A 30 -1.36 -0.68 -3.54
CA PHE A 30 -0.92 -0.09 -4.80
C PHE A 30 0.20 -0.94 -5.40
N GLU A 31 0.01 -1.38 -6.64
CA GLU A 31 0.96 -2.22 -7.36
C GLU A 31 2.00 -1.33 -8.05
N HIS A 32 3.27 -1.59 -7.78
CA HIS A 32 4.39 -0.90 -8.42
C HIS A 32 5.48 -1.89 -8.82
N ARG A 33 5.64 -2.09 -10.13
CA ARG A 33 6.59 -3.06 -10.71
C ARG A 33 6.35 -4.45 -10.10
N SER A 34 7.36 -5.01 -9.42
CA SER A 34 7.28 -6.32 -8.79
C SER A 34 6.84 -6.27 -7.32
N HIS A 35 6.46 -5.10 -6.80
CA HIS A 35 6.08 -4.90 -5.40
C HIS A 35 4.65 -4.39 -5.27
N ILE A 36 4.06 -4.66 -4.11
CA ILE A 36 2.75 -4.18 -3.69
C ILE A 36 2.96 -3.38 -2.40
N ILE A 37 2.55 -2.12 -2.42
CA ILE A 37 2.61 -1.21 -1.29
C ILE A 37 1.26 -1.30 -0.59
N PHE A 38 1.26 -1.78 0.65
CA PHE A 38 0.09 -1.80 1.51
C PHE A 38 0.15 -0.64 2.49
N TYR A 39 -0.94 0.11 2.58
CA TYR A 39 -1.00 1.28 3.43
C TYR A 39 -2.39 1.48 4.04
N ARG A 40 -2.46 2.35 5.04
CA ARG A 40 -3.71 2.89 5.57
C ARG A 40 -3.71 4.39 5.38
N GLN A 41 -4.89 4.94 5.14
CA GLN A 41 -5.12 6.37 5.09
C GLN A 41 -5.86 6.76 6.36
N ASP A 42 -5.27 7.70 7.10
CA ASP A 42 -5.94 8.45 8.17
C ASP A 42 -6.28 9.86 7.62
N ARG A 43 -6.85 10.77 8.43
CA ARG A 43 -7.32 12.09 7.93
C ARG A 43 -6.24 12.88 7.20
N ASP A 44 -5.05 12.95 7.81
CA ASP A 44 -3.98 13.85 7.33
C ASP A 44 -2.74 13.09 6.83
N ASN A 45 -2.72 11.76 6.98
CA ASN A 45 -1.51 10.97 6.78
C ASN A 45 -1.79 9.64 6.08
N LEU A 46 -0.79 9.20 5.31
CA LEU A 46 -0.73 7.87 4.74
C LEU A 46 0.34 7.06 5.48
N ARG A 47 -0.06 5.96 6.11
CA ARG A 47 0.85 5.06 6.82
C ARG A 47 1.13 3.83 5.99
N ILE A 48 2.36 3.72 5.49
CA ILE A 48 2.84 2.50 4.84
C ILE A 48 2.91 1.39 5.88
N MET A 49 2.18 0.31 5.66
CA MET A 49 2.16 -0.84 6.54
C MET A 49 3.24 -1.84 6.14
N ARG A 50 3.27 -2.21 4.85
CA ARG A 50 4.23 -3.17 4.29
C ARG A 50 4.47 -2.89 2.81
N ILE A 51 5.64 -3.26 2.33
CA ILE A 51 5.95 -3.37 0.90
C ILE A 51 6.37 -4.80 0.67
N LEU A 52 5.59 -5.53 -0.12
CA LEU A 52 5.81 -6.95 -0.36
C LEU A 52 6.10 -7.18 -1.84
N HIS A 53 6.98 -8.10 -2.16
CA HIS A 53 7.09 -8.59 -3.52
C HIS A 53 5.79 -9.31 -3.91
N ARG A 54 5.33 -9.20 -5.16
CA ARG A 54 4.05 -9.75 -5.65
C ARG A 54 3.90 -11.29 -5.51
N ARG A 55 4.99 -11.99 -5.21
CA ARG A 55 5.03 -13.44 -4.96
C ARG A 55 4.84 -13.80 -3.48
N GLN A 56 4.92 -12.82 -2.58
CA GLN A 56 4.67 -13.02 -1.16
C GLN A 56 3.16 -12.97 -0.90
N ARG A 57 2.68 -13.86 -0.02
CA ARG A 57 1.28 -13.90 0.40
C ARG A 57 1.04 -12.83 1.47
N PRO A 58 0.27 -11.76 1.19
CA PRO A 58 0.10 -10.67 2.14
C PRO A 58 -0.54 -11.10 3.45
N GLU A 59 -1.38 -12.14 3.45
CA GLU A 59 -2.04 -12.70 4.64
C GLU A 59 -1.04 -13.22 5.69
N THR A 60 0.21 -13.49 5.28
CA THR A 60 1.29 -13.93 6.17
C THR A 60 2.00 -12.76 6.86
N TYR A 61 1.92 -11.54 6.32
CA TYR A 61 2.79 -10.41 6.73
C TYR A 61 2.04 -9.14 7.17
N ILE A 62 0.70 -9.11 7.08
CA ILE A 62 -0.13 -7.91 7.30
C ILE A 62 -1.36 -8.13 8.18
#